data_AF-A0A6A4DBP3-F1
#
_entry.id   AF-A0A6A4DBP3-F1
#
_cell.length_a   1.000
_cell.length_b   1.000
_cell.length_c   1.000
_cell.angle_alpha   90.00
_cell.angle_beta   90.00
_cell.angle_gamma   90.00
#
_symmetry.space_group_name_H-M   'P 1'
#
loop_
_entity.id
_entity.type
_entity.pdbx_description
1 polymer ?
#
loop_
_entity_poly.entity_id
_entity_poly.type
_entity_poly.pdbx_seq_one_letter_code
_entity_poly.pdbx_strand_id
1 'polypeptide(L)'
;MTVELMAKLEEYLDEDCRATLTDMCDRLLSDTGVSVSKSYVHRALQGMLYSTKKLRIEKATMNNSINKQKRKEFVEKLDGHISRGDMIVYQDETNFNLYLSRSEGWSRIGERAVVQLPPSQGKNLHIQGGVSAFTVLVLLRTHEGSIPKLENVRFIADLFVAAQQTLEYQELAPSNKVVIVTDNAPAHSQVEDLVASS
;
A
#
# COMPACT_ATOMS: atom_id res chain seq x y z
N MET A 1 -9.95 -5.98 41.35
CA MET A 1 -10.61 -5.29 40.22
C MET A 1 -11.98 -5.90 40.08
N THR A 2 -13.04 -5.09 40.09
CA THR A 2 -14.40 -5.61 39.83
C THR A 2 -14.54 -5.87 38.34
N VAL A 3 -15.14 -7.01 37.99
CA VAL A 3 -15.36 -7.44 36.59
C VAL A 3 -16.09 -6.37 35.78
N GLU A 4 -16.95 -5.60 36.44
CA GLU A 4 -17.71 -4.49 35.87
C GLU A 4 -16.85 -3.35 35.33
N LEU A 5 -15.77 -2.97 36.03
CA LEU A 5 -14.87 -1.90 35.57
C LEU A 5 -14.02 -2.36 34.37
N MET A 6 -13.65 -3.65 34.32
CA MET A 6 -12.94 -4.22 33.16
C MET A 6 -13.83 -4.21 31.92
N ALA A 7 -15.10 -4.61 32.05
CA ALA A 7 -16.06 -4.61 30.94
C ALA A 7 -16.27 -3.20 30.37
N LYS A 8 -16.33 -2.17 31.23
CA LYS A 8 -16.41 -0.77 30.79
C LYS A 8 -15.17 -0.31 30.03
N LEU A 9 -13.98 -0.71 30.46
CA LEU A 9 -12.73 -0.39 29.74
C LEU A 9 -12.69 -1.03 28.34
N GLU A 10 -13.21 -2.25 28.21
CA GLU A 10 -13.35 -2.93 26.92
C GLU A 10 -14.33 -2.20 25.99
N GLU A 11 -15.52 -1.84 26.51
CA GLU A 11 -16.53 -1.04 25.77
C GLU A 11 -15.94 0.27 25.24
N TYR A 12 -15.18 1.01 26.06
CA TYR A 12 -14.57 2.27 25.63
C TYR A 12 -13.54 2.09 24.52
N LEU A 13 -12.79 0.99 24.54
CA LEU A 13 -11.77 0.68 23.53
C LEU A 13 -12.37 0.15 22.22
N ASP A 14 -13.51 -0.54 22.31
CA ASP A 14 -14.28 -0.97 21.13
C ASP A 14 -14.92 0.22 20.41
N GLU A 15 -15.37 1.23 21.16
CA GLU A 15 -15.90 2.48 20.60
C GLU A 15 -14.79 3.35 19.97
N ASP A 16 -13.70 3.58 20.70
CA ASP A 16 -12.54 4.32 20.21
C ASP A 16 -11.22 3.77 20.75
N CYS A 17 -10.54 2.97 19.93
CA CYS A 17 -9.23 2.41 20.24
C CYS A 17 -8.11 3.45 20.45
N ARG A 18 -8.39 4.75 20.24
CA ARG A 18 -7.47 5.87 20.48
C ARG A 18 -7.62 6.47 21.88
N ALA A 19 -8.61 6.04 22.66
CA ALA A 19 -8.86 6.56 24.00
C ALA A 19 -7.58 6.50 24.85
N THR A 20 -7.24 7.63 25.47
CA THR A 20 -6.07 7.68 26.35
C THR A 20 -6.41 7.13 27.73
N LEU A 21 -5.38 6.84 28.53
CA LEU A 21 -5.57 6.48 29.94
C LEU A 21 -6.31 7.57 30.73
N THR A 22 -6.19 8.84 30.32
CA THR A 22 -6.92 9.95 30.94
C THR A 22 -8.40 9.87 30.59
N ASP A 23 -8.71 9.71 29.29
CA ASP A 23 -10.09 9.63 28.82
C ASP A 23 -10.83 8.45 29.46
N MET A 24 -10.16 7.30 29.60
CA MET A 24 -10.71 6.14 30.30
C MET A 24 -10.94 6.39 31.80
N CYS A 25 -10.06 7.14 32.48
CA CYS A 25 -10.29 7.51 33.88
C CYS A 25 -11.50 8.45 34.03
N ASP A 26 -11.61 9.45 33.16
CA ASP A 26 -12.68 10.44 33.20
C ASP A 26 -14.03 9.80 32.84
N ARG A 27 -14.05 8.89 31.86
CA ARG A 27 -15.25 8.12 31.50
C ARG A 27 -15.68 7.16 32.62
N LEU A 28 -14.75 6.45 33.25
CA LEU A 28 -15.08 5.60 34.40
C LEU A 28 -15.67 6.41 35.56
N LEU A 29 -15.12 7.60 35.83
CA LEU A 29 -15.66 8.50 36.85
C LEU A 29 -17.08 8.98 36.49
N SER A 30 -17.32 9.34 35.23
CA SER A 30 -18.63 9.76 34.74
C SER A 30 -19.68 8.64 34.82
N ASP A 31 -19.35 7.44 34.37
CA ASP A 31 -20.33 6.36 34.18
C ASP A 31 -20.59 5.55 35.46
N THR A 32 -19.58 5.41 36.33
CA THR A 32 -19.66 4.56 37.53
C THR A 32 -19.52 5.33 38.83
N GLY A 33 -19.16 6.62 38.78
CA GLY A 33 -18.85 7.43 39.95
C GLY A 33 -17.51 7.08 40.61
N VAL A 34 -16.74 6.14 40.05
CA VAL A 34 -15.49 5.64 40.63
C VAL A 34 -14.30 6.41 40.06
N SER A 35 -13.57 7.11 40.93
CA SER A 35 -12.30 7.74 40.57
C SER A 35 -11.16 6.72 40.60
N VAL A 36 -10.47 6.56 39.47
CA VAL A 36 -9.30 5.68 39.33
C VAL A 36 -8.09 6.45 38.82
N SER A 37 -6.89 5.97 39.17
CA SER A 37 -5.64 6.55 38.67
C SER A 37 -5.25 5.96 37.31
N LYS A 38 -4.47 6.70 36.52
CA LYS A 38 -3.94 6.22 35.22
C LYS A 38 -3.14 4.93 35.36
N SER A 39 -2.35 4.81 36.44
CA SER A 39 -1.57 3.59 36.74
C SER A 39 -2.46 2.39 37.08
N TYR A 40 -3.66 2.62 37.60
CA TYR A 40 -4.65 1.57 37.82
C TYR A 40 -5.21 1.07 36.49
N VAL A 41 -5.67 1.98 35.62
CA VAL A 41 -6.19 1.64 34.28
C VAL A 41 -5.11 0.94 33.44
N HIS A 42 -3.88 1.43 33.46
CA HIS A 42 -2.77 0.80 32.74
C HIS A 42 -2.53 -0.66 33.18
N ARG A 43 -2.49 -0.92 34.49
CA ARG A 43 -2.33 -2.29 35.01
C ARG A 43 -3.54 -3.16 34.67
N ALA A 44 -4.74 -2.60 34.64
CA ALA A 44 -5.95 -3.30 34.24
C ALA A 44 -5.87 -3.76 32.78
N LEU A 45 -5.55 -2.84 31.88
CA LEU A 45 -5.37 -3.14 30.46
C LEU A 45 -4.29 -4.19 30.21
N GLN A 46 -3.15 -4.10 30.91
CA GLN A 46 -2.11 -5.15 30.84
C GLN A 46 -2.62 -6.51 31.31
N GLY A 47 -3.39 -6.56 32.39
CA GLY A 47 -4.01 -7.79 32.89
C GLY A 47 -5.07 -8.37 31.94
N MET A 48 -5.73 -7.51 31.16
CA MET A 48 -6.65 -7.87 30.08
C MET A 48 -5.94 -8.15 28.74
N LEU A 49 -4.60 -8.21 28.73
CA LEU A 49 -3.76 -8.47 27.55
C LEU A 49 -3.84 -7.38 26.45
N TYR A 50 -4.23 -6.16 26.80
CA TYR A 50 -4.11 -5.01 25.91
C TYR A 50 -2.69 -4.45 25.93
N SER A 51 -2.18 -4.15 24.74
CA SER A 51 -0.88 -3.52 24.52
C SER A 51 -1.03 -2.37 23.52
N THR A 52 -0.30 -1.28 23.71
CA THR A 52 -0.27 -0.17 22.75
C THR A 52 0.34 -0.61 21.42
N LYS A 53 -0.41 -0.47 20.33
CA LYS A 53 0.03 -0.78 18.96
C LYS A 53 0.04 0.49 18.10
N LYS A 54 0.84 0.51 17.03
CA LYS A 54 0.76 1.59 16.03
C LYS A 54 -0.59 1.51 15.31
N LEU A 55 -1.32 2.63 15.29
CA LEU A 55 -2.60 2.72 14.59
C LEU A 55 -2.39 2.60 13.08
N ARG A 56 -3.14 1.70 12.44
CA ARG A 56 -3.27 1.64 10.98
C ARG A 56 -4.48 2.48 10.60
N ILE A 57 -4.24 3.63 9.98
CA ILE A 57 -5.32 4.49 9.51
C ILE A 57 -5.92 3.87 8.24
N GLU A 58 -7.09 3.28 8.36
CA GLU A 58 -7.89 2.88 7.20
C GLU A 58 -8.77 4.07 6.78
N LYS A 59 -8.53 4.60 5.58
CA LYS A 59 -9.42 5.64 5.03
C LYS A 59 -10.79 5.02 4.76
N ALA A 60 -11.85 5.58 5.34
CA ALA A 60 -13.23 5.10 5.15
C ALA A 60 -13.65 5.03 3.66
N THR A 61 -13.06 5.88 2.81
CA THR A 61 -13.26 5.87 1.35
C THR A 61 -12.65 4.66 0.63
N MET A 62 -11.61 4.02 1.17
CA MET A 62 -11.02 2.81 0.57
C MET A 62 -11.91 1.57 0.70
N ASN A 63 -12.72 1.50 1.76
CA ASN A 63 -13.53 0.32 2.10
C ASN A 63 -15.05 0.53 1.90
N ASN A 64 -15.45 1.55 1.11
CA ASN A 64 -16.85 1.68 0.71
C ASN A 64 -17.31 0.40 -0.02
N SER A 65 -18.53 -0.06 0.24
CA SER A 65 -19.18 -1.21 -0.39
C SER A 65 -19.00 -1.20 -1.91
N ILE A 66 -19.09 -0.03 -2.54
CA ILE A 66 -18.87 0.19 -3.97
C ILE A 66 -17.46 -0.20 -4.40
N ASN A 67 -16.42 0.21 -3.65
CA ASN A 67 -15.03 -0.12 -3.99
C ASN A 67 -14.71 -1.59 -3.73
N LYS A 68 -15.32 -2.19 -2.69
CA LYS A 68 -15.23 -3.65 -2.46
C LYS A 68 -15.87 -4.44 -3.60
N GLN A 69 -17.03 -4.01 -4.08
CA GLN A 69 -17.71 -4.62 -5.21
C GLN A 69 -16.88 -4.51 -6.50
N LYS A 70 -16.34 -3.32 -6.80
CA LYS A 70 -15.43 -3.13 -7.96
C LYS A 70 -14.18 -4.01 -7.87
N ARG A 71 -13.58 -4.17 -6.68
CA ARG A 71 -12.43 -5.07 -6.49
C ARG A 71 -12.80 -6.53 -6.71
N LYS A 72 -13.98 -6.95 -6.24
CA LYS A 72 -14.49 -8.31 -6.46
C LYS A 72 -14.67 -8.58 -7.96
N GLU A 73 -15.38 -7.69 -8.67
CA GLU A 73 -15.61 -7.82 -10.11
C GLU A 73 -14.30 -7.84 -10.91
N PHE A 74 -13.31 -7.05 -10.50
CA PHE A 74 -11.98 -7.06 -11.09
C PHE A 74 -11.29 -8.42 -10.90
N VAL A 75 -11.28 -8.97 -9.68
CA VAL A 75 -10.67 -10.27 -9.38
C VAL A 75 -11.39 -11.39 -10.15
N GLU A 76 -12.72 -11.38 -10.20
CA GLU A 76 -13.49 -12.37 -10.97
C GLU A 76 -13.14 -12.35 -12.47
N LYS A 77 -12.95 -11.17 -13.06
CA LYS A 77 -12.49 -11.05 -14.45
C LYS A 77 -11.07 -11.57 -14.62
N LEU A 78 -10.17 -11.22 -13.71
CA LEU A 78 -8.77 -11.65 -13.74
C LEU A 78 -8.65 -13.17 -13.60
N ASP A 79 -9.38 -13.78 -12.66
CA ASP A 79 -9.46 -15.23 -12.50
C ASP A 79 -10.01 -15.92 -13.76
N GLY A 80 -10.95 -15.27 -14.45
CA GLY A 80 -11.42 -15.71 -15.76
C GLY A 80 -10.32 -15.79 -16.81
N HIS A 81 -9.37 -14.85 -16.82
CA HIS A 81 -8.20 -14.89 -17.71
C HIS A 81 -7.18 -15.95 -17.28
N ILE A 82 -6.90 -16.05 -15.98
CA ILE A 82 -5.99 -17.05 -15.43
C ILE A 82 -6.49 -18.47 -15.73
N SER A 83 -7.78 -18.74 -15.53
CA SER A 83 -8.38 -20.06 -15.80
C SER A 83 -8.39 -20.44 -17.28
N ARG A 84 -8.36 -19.46 -18.21
CA ARG A 84 -8.16 -19.71 -19.64
C ARG A 84 -6.70 -19.97 -20.01
N GLY A 85 -5.76 -19.71 -19.12
CA GLY A 85 -4.32 -19.77 -19.41
C GLY A 85 -3.82 -18.57 -20.21
N ASP A 86 -4.51 -17.42 -20.14
CA ASP A 86 -4.02 -16.18 -20.74
C ASP A 86 -2.73 -15.71 -20.04
N MET A 87 -1.82 -15.07 -20.77
CA MET A 87 -0.62 -14.49 -20.20
C MET A 87 -0.98 -13.20 -19.46
N ILE A 88 -0.70 -13.15 -18.16
CA ILE A 88 -0.93 -11.96 -17.34
C ILE A 88 0.37 -11.20 -17.17
N VAL A 89 0.34 -9.91 -17.51
CA VAL A 89 1.46 -8.98 -17.34
C VAL A 89 1.02 -7.88 -16.37
N TYR A 90 1.69 -7.79 -15.23
CA TYR A 90 1.48 -6.75 -14.24
C TYR A 90 2.41 -5.58 -14.54
N GLN A 91 1.85 -4.38 -14.65
CA GLN A 91 2.60 -3.15 -14.82
C GLN A 91 2.46 -2.29 -13.58
N ASP A 92 3.58 -1.71 -13.15
CA ASP A 92 3.61 -0.74 -12.07
C ASP A 92 4.73 0.29 -12.28
N GLU A 93 4.63 1.39 -11.53
CA GLU A 93 5.64 2.43 -11.45
C GLU A 93 6.25 2.52 -10.05
N THR A 94 7.56 2.73 -10.00
CA THR A 94 8.24 2.99 -8.73
C THR A 94 9.23 4.15 -8.84
N ASN A 95 9.34 4.92 -7.77
CA ASN A 95 10.29 6.02 -7.66
C ASN A 95 11.53 5.52 -6.93
N PHE A 96 12.68 5.59 -7.59
CA PHE A 96 13.96 5.26 -7.01
C PHE A 96 14.78 6.53 -6.79
N ASN A 97 14.99 6.90 -5.52
CA ASN A 97 15.88 8.01 -5.21
C ASN A 97 17.34 7.54 -5.35
N LEU A 98 18.10 8.18 -6.25
CA LEU A 98 19.52 7.90 -6.45
C LEU A 98 20.39 8.38 -5.28
N TYR A 99 19.83 9.17 -4.37
CA TYR A 99 20.50 9.61 -3.16
C TYR A 99 20.60 8.49 -2.14
N LEU A 100 21.81 7.97 -2.01
CA LEU A 100 22.18 7.01 -0.98
C LEU A 100 22.91 7.75 0.14
N SER A 101 22.35 7.75 1.35
CA SER A 101 23.04 8.24 2.54
C SER A 101 22.90 7.27 3.70
N ARG A 102 23.90 7.26 4.58
CA ARG A 102 23.84 6.48 5.81
C ARG A 102 23.09 7.30 6.85
N SER A 103 22.05 6.71 7.45
CA SER A 103 21.28 7.30 8.54
C SER A 103 21.95 7.17 9.91
N GLU A 104 23.04 6.41 9.97
CA GLU A 104 23.74 6.08 11.21
C GLU A 104 25.18 6.56 11.16
N GLY A 105 25.65 7.08 12.30
CA GLY A 105 27.00 7.58 12.49
C GLY A 105 27.37 7.56 13.97
N TRP A 106 28.66 7.68 14.25
CA TRP A 106 29.18 7.64 15.62
C TRP A 106 29.26 9.06 16.20
N SER A 107 28.85 9.19 17.46
CA SER A 107 29.07 10.40 18.28
C SER A 107 29.32 10.01 19.73
N ARG A 108 29.84 10.95 20.53
CA ARG A 108 30.08 10.73 21.95
C ARG A 108 28.76 10.54 22.70
N ILE A 109 28.80 9.81 23.82
CA ILE A 109 27.63 9.60 24.68
C ILE A 109 27.14 10.97 25.18
N GLY A 110 25.87 11.28 24.94
CA GLY A 110 25.26 12.57 25.25
C GLY A 110 25.31 13.60 24.12
N GLU A 111 26.01 13.32 23.03
CA GLU A 111 26.10 14.18 21.84
C GLU A 111 25.33 13.55 20.66
N ARG A 112 24.75 14.41 19.81
CA ARG A 112 24.07 13.97 18.58
C ARG A 112 25.11 13.77 17.48
N ALA A 113 25.02 12.67 16.72
CA ALA A 113 25.77 12.54 15.47
C ALA A 113 25.13 13.47 14.42
N VAL A 114 25.90 14.43 13.91
CA VAL A 114 25.42 15.42 12.93
C VAL A 114 26.33 15.40 11.72
N VAL A 115 25.72 15.30 10.54
CA VAL A 115 26.39 15.48 9.25
C VAL A 115 25.70 16.63 8.51
N GLN A 116 26.48 17.56 7.96
CA GLN A 116 25.95 18.60 7.07
C GLN A 116 25.94 18.06 5.65
N LEU A 117 24.78 18.11 5.01
CA LEU A 117 24.58 17.64 3.64
C LEU A 117 24.08 18.80 2.78
N PRO A 118 24.43 18.85 1.49
CA PRO A 118 23.87 19.83 0.57
C PRO A 118 22.33 19.69 0.50
N PRO A 119 21.59 20.77 0.21
CA PRO A 119 20.13 20.74 0.15
C PRO A 119 19.57 19.81 -0.94
N SER A 120 20.33 19.51 -1.98
CA SER A 120 19.88 18.66 -3.10
C SER A 120 20.01 17.18 -2.77
N GLN A 121 18.87 16.53 -2.52
CA GLN A 121 18.74 15.10 -2.19
C GLN A 121 18.82 14.19 -3.42
N GLY A 122 19.75 14.43 -4.34
CA GLY A 122 19.92 13.66 -5.58
C GLY A 122 18.74 13.76 -6.57
N LYS A 123 18.88 13.11 -7.72
CA LYS A 123 17.81 12.98 -8.72
C LYS A 123 16.93 11.77 -8.38
N ASN A 124 15.63 11.89 -8.56
CA ASN A 124 14.71 10.75 -8.53
C ASN A 124 14.62 10.13 -9.93
N LEU A 125 14.81 8.82 -10.01
CA LEU A 125 14.57 8.03 -11.19
C LEU A 125 13.17 7.44 -11.12
N HIS A 126 12.36 7.69 -12.14
CA HIS A 126 11.07 7.02 -12.28
C HIS A 126 11.27 5.76 -13.10
N ILE A 127 10.81 4.63 -12.58
CA ILE A 127 10.96 3.32 -13.21
C ILE A 127 9.55 2.80 -13.55
N GLN A 128 9.32 2.47 -14.82
CA GLN A 128 8.14 1.73 -15.27
C GLN A 128 8.57 0.30 -15.61
N GLY A 129 7.86 -0.68 -15.06
CA GLY A 129 8.17 -2.09 -15.27
C GLY A 129 6.92 -2.89 -15.56
N GLY A 130 7.05 -3.88 -16.45
CA GLY A 130 6.06 -4.92 -16.67
C GLY A 130 6.65 -6.29 -16.37
N VAL A 131 5.93 -7.08 -15.58
CA VAL A 131 6.37 -8.40 -15.09
C VAL A 131 5.30 -9.45 -15.36
N SER A 132 5.71 -10.67 -15.66
CA SER A 132 4.81 -11.82 -15.83
C SER A 132 5.29 -13.01 -15.02
N ALA A 133 4.46 -14.04 -14.91
CA ALA A 133 4.73 -15.19 -14.03
C ALA A 133 5.99 -15.97 -14.45
N PHE A 134 6.24 -16.13 -15.75
CA PHE A 134 7.36 -16.95 -16.24
C PHE A 134 8.52 -16.10 -16.78
N THR A 135 8.23 -15.00 -17.48
CA THR A 135 9.27 -14.13 -18.02
C THR A 135 9.94 -13.27 -16.94
N VAL A 136 9.27 -13.06 -15.79
CA VAL A 136 9.68 -12.21 -14.66
C VAL A 136 9.79 -10.74 -15.04
N LEU A 137 10.62 -10.35 -16.00
CA LEU A 137 10.73 -8.98 -16.49
C LEU A 137 10.47 -8.96 -18.00
N VAL A 138 9.32 -8.41 -18.39
CA VAL A 138 8.92 -8.29 -19.80
C VAL A 138 9.52 -7.02 -20.39
N LEU A 139 9.38 -5.88 -19.71
CA LEU A 139 9.93 -4.60 -20.15
C LEU A 139 10.22 -3.71 -18.94
N LEU A 140 11.33 -2.98 -19.01
CA LEU A 140 11.72 -1.96 -18.03
C LEU A 140 12.10 -0.68 -18.75
N ARG A 141 11.59 0.46 -18.29
CA ARG A 141 11.99 1.78 -18.77
C ARG A 141 12.25 2.72 -17.61
N THR A 142 13.30 3.52 -17.73
CA THR A 142 13.70 4.50 -16.73
C THR A 142 13.58 5.91 -17.29
N HIS A 143 12.98 6.82 -16.53
CA HIS A 143 12.76 8.21 -16.90
C HIS A 143 13.35 9.15 -15.84
N GLU A 144 14.00 10.22 -16.26
CA GLU A 144 14.34 11.34 -15.38
C GLU A 144 13.13 12.28 -15.30
N GLY A 145 12.59 12.50 -14.10
CA GLY A 145 11.44 13.38 -13.88
C GLY A 145 10.07 12.71 -14.10
N SER A 146 9.00 13.51 -14.06
CA SER A 146 7.61 13.00 -14.12
C SER A 146 7.25 12.46 -15.50
N ILE A 147 6.55 11.32 -15.52
CA ILE A 147 6.11 10.68 -16.77
C ILE A 147 4.84 11.33 -17.29
N PRO A 148 4.85 11.93 -18.49
CA PRO A 148 3.64 12.45 -19.11
C PRO A 148 2.73 11.31 -19.58
N LYS A 149 1.42 11.54 -19.60
CA LYS A 149 0.40 10.56 -19.97
C LYS A 149 0.68 9.83 -21.29
N LEU A 150 1.20 10.55 -22.29
CA LEU A 150 1.52 9.99 -23.61
C LEU A 150 2.68 8.98 -23.58
N GLU A 151 3.67 9.19 -22.72
CA GLU A 151 4.78 8.24 -22.56
C GLU A 151 4.32 6.95 -21.90
N ASN A 152 3.37 7.05 -20.96
CA ASN A 152 2.78 5.89 -20.32
C ASN A 152 2.00 5.03 -21.33
N VAL A 153 1.15 5.64 -22.16
CA VAL A 153 0.43 4.91 -23.23
C VAL A 153 1.38 4.20 -24.18
N ARG A 154 2.48 4.86 -24.58
CA ARG A 154 3.53 4.24 -25.40
C ARG A 154 4.18 3.07 -24.68
N PHE A 155 4.49 3.22 -23.39
CA PHE A 155 5.05 2.14 -22.58
C PHE A 155 4.12 0.92 -22.54
N ILE A 156 2.81 1.11 -22.37
CA ILE A 156 1.84 0.00 -22.37
C ILE A 156 1.77 -0.69 -23.73
N ALA A 157 1.78 0.06 -24.84
CA ALA A 157 1.83 -0.51 -26.18
C ALA A 157 3.13 -1.30 -26.41
N ASP A 158 4.27 -0.74 -26.02
CA ASP A 158 5.58 -1.41 -26.12
C ASP A 158 5.64 -2.66 -25.23
N LEU A 159 5.03 -2.61 -24.04
CA LEU A 159 4.93 -3.74 -23.13
C LEU A 159 4.08 -4.85 -23.72
N PHE A 160 2.97 -4.52 -24.39
CA PHE A 160 2.14 -5.49 -25.08
C PHE A 160 2.90 -6.20 -26.20
N VAL A 161 3.61 -5.43 -27.04
CA VAL A 161 4.44 -5.98 -28.12
C VAL A 161 5.57 -6.85 -27.55
N ALA A 162 6.24 -6.39 -26.49
CA ALA A 162 7.29 -7.15 -25.82
C ALA A 162 6.75 -8.46 -25.23
N ALA A 163 5.58 -8.43 -24.59
CA ALA A 163 4.92 -9.62 -24.03
C ALA A 163 4.65 -10.67 -25.12
N GLN A 164 4.18 -10.26 -26.30
CA GLN A 164 3.94 -11.17 -27.42
C GLN A 164 5.22 -11.83 -27.97
N GLN A 165 6.38 -11.21 -27.73
CA GLN A 165 7.68 -11.74 -28.15
C GLN A 165 8.32 -12.69 -27.12
N THR A 166 7.73 -12.82 -25.93
CA THR A 166 8.23 -13.73 -24.90
C THR A 166 7.98 -15.20 -25.26
N LEU A 167 8.86 -16.09 -24.78
CA LEU A 167 8.64 -17.55 -24.89
C LEU A 167 7.36 -17.97 -24.17
N GLU A 168 7.08 -17.33 -23.03
CA GLU A 168 5.85 -17.53 -22.25
C GLU A 168 4.60 -17.38 -23.11
N TYR A 169 4.52 -16.34 -23.96
CA TYR A 169 3.38 -16.16 -24.86
C TYR A 169 3.43 -17.10 -26.08
N GLN A 170 4.62 -17.31 -26.66
CA GLN A 170 4.78 -18.10 -27.89
C GLN A 170 4.42 -19.59 -27.69
N GLU A 171 4.52 -20.10 -26.47
CA GLU A 171 4.14 -21.47 -26.12
C GLU A 171 2.64 -21.64 -25.82
N LEU A 172 1.86 -20.54 -25.75
CA LEU A 172 0.43 -20.61 -25.49
C LEU A 172 -0.38 -21.02 -26.72
N ALA A 173 -1.62 -21.47 -26.47
CA ALA A 173 -2.52 -21.78 -27.56
C ALA A 173 -2.90 -20.48 -28.32
N PRO A 174 -3.19 -20.54 -29.63
CA PRO A 174 -3.55 -19.35 -30.42
C PRO A 174 -4.79 -18.58 -29.93
N SER A 175 -5.62 -19.20 -29.10
CA SER A 175 -6.79 -18.58 -28.47
C SER A 175 -6.45 -17.72 -27.24
N ASN A 176 -5.24 -17.89 -26.68
CA ASN A 176 -4.81 -17.16 -25.49
C ASN A 176 -4.41 -15.73 -25.83
N LYS A 177 -4.63 -14.85 -24.86
CA LYS A 177 -4.37 -13.42 -24.99
C LYS A 177 -3.29 -12.96 -24.02
N VAL A 178 -2.65 -11.85 -24.35
CA VAL A 178 -1.91 -11.04 -23.37
C VAL A 178 -2.90 -10.13 -22.66
N VAL A 179 -2.84 -10.12 -21.33
CA VAL A 179 -3.67 -9.29 -20.46
C VAL A 179 -2.75 -8.42 -19.62
N ILE A 180 -2.83 -7.10 -19.82
CA ILE A 180 -2.05 -6.14 -19.03
C ILE A 180 -2.91 -5.66 -17.86
N VAL A 181 -2.35 -5.75 -16.65
CA VAL A 181 -2.96 -5.28 -15.41
C VAL A 181 -2.22 -4.05 -14.93
N THR A 182 -2.92 -2.93 -14.81
CA THR A 182 -2.39 -1.66 -14.30
C THR A 182 -3.25 -1.16 -13.13
N ASP A 183 -2.72 -0.21 -12.36
CA ASP A 183 -3.53 0.50 -11.38
C ASP A 183 -4.45 1.54 -12.06
N ASN A 184 -5.36 2.14 -11.30
CA ASN A 184 -6.27 3.17 -11.78
C ASN A 184 -5.72 4.59 -11.55
N ALA A 185 -4.41 4.79 -11.69
CA ALA A 185 -3.82 6.12 -11.63
C ALA A 185 -4.42 7.03 -12.72
N PRO A 186 -4.57 8.34 -12.49
CA PRO A 186 -5.09 9.26 -13.51
C PRO A 186 -4.33 9.22 -14.84
N ALA A 187 -3.04 8.88 -14.80
CA ALA A 187 -2.21 8.68 -15.99
C ALA A 187 -2.70 7.50 -16.86
N HIS A 188 -3.37 6.50 -16.27
CA HIS A 188 -3.85 5.30 -16.94
C HIS A 188 -5.30 5.42 -17.47
N SER A 189 -6.01 6.49 -17.08
CA SER A 189 -7.46 6.69 -17.30
C SER A 189 -7.95 6.74 -18.77
N GLN A 190 -7.08 6.57 -19.77
CA GLN A 190 -7.42 6.54 -21.21
C GLN A 190 -6.54 5.56 -22.01
N VAL A 191 -5.84 4.64 -21.33
CA VAL A 191 -4.94 3.70 -22.02
C VAL A 191 -5.74 2.80 -22.96
N GLU A 192 -6.93 2.37 -22.54
CA GLU A 192 -7.83 1.50 -23.33
C GLU A 192 -8.28 2.17 -24.64
N ASP A 193 -8.67 3.45 -24.60
CA ASP A 193 -9.14 4.19 -25.78
C ASP A 193 -8.02 4.47 -26.78
N LEU A 194 -6.81 4.76 -26.27
CA LEU A 194 -5.68 5.16 -27.10
C LEU A 194 -4.98 3.96 -27.74
N VAL A 195 -4.91 2.82 -27.04
CA VAL A 195 -4.34 1.57 -27.59
C VAL A 195 -5.26 0.96 -28.66
N ALA A 196 -6.59 1.09 -28.52
CA ALA A 196 -7.53 0.63 -29.55
C ALA A 196 -7.54 1.48 -30.84
N SER A 197 -6.97 2.69 -30.78
CA SER A 197 -6.91 3.66 -31.88
C SER A 197 -5.58 3.65 -32.64
N SER A 198 -4.61 2.82 -32.22
CA SER A 198 -3.25 2.70 -32.79
C SER A 198 -3.13 1.45 -33.64
#